data_AF-A0A7X5SD37-F1
#
_entry.id   AF-A0A7X5SD37-F1
#
_cell.length_a   1.000
_cell.length_b   1.000
_cell.length_c   1.000
_cell.angle_alpha   90.00
_cell.angle_beta   90.00
_cell.angle_gamma   90.00
#
_symmetry.space_group_name_H-M   'P 1'
#
loop_
_entity.id
_entity.type
_entity.pdbx_description
1 polymer ?
#
loop_
_entity_poly.entity_id
_entity_poly.type
_entity_poly.pdbx_seq_one_letter_code
_entity_poly.pdbx_strand_id
1 'polypeptide(L)' 'FIEGYYLVGLLAQAILAKQPGGKVVHDPRLTWNTVEMVEDAGGIPVLCKSGHAFIKEKMRSENAVYGGEMSAHHYFREF' A
#
# COMPACT_ATOMS: atom_id res chain seq x y z
N PHE A 1 -3.98 -20.83 -4.64
CA PHE A 1 -3.08 -19.99 -3.81
C PHE A 1 -2.75 -18.74 -4.61
N ILE A 2 -2.82 -17.57 -3.99
CA ILE A 2 -2.46 -16.28 -4.61
C ILE A 2 -1.28 -15.73 -3.81
N GLU A 3 -0.20 -15.36 -4.49
CA GLU A 3 0.99 -14.79 -3.85
C GLU A 3 0.67 -13.43 -3.22
N GLY A 4 1.17 -13.19 -2.00
CA GLY A 4 0.78 -12.02 -1.18
C GLY A 4 1.12 -10.68 -1.83
N TYR A 5 2.13 -10.66 -2.72
CA TYR A 5 2.47 -9.50 -3.52
C TYR A 5 1.29 -8.90 -4.28
N TYR A 6 0.48 -9.73 -4.96
CA TYR A 6 -0.64 -9.24 -5.78
C TYR A 6 -1.80 -8.71 -4.95
N LEU A 7 -1.91 -9.14 -3.68
CA LEU A 7 -2.93 -8.63 -2.76
C LEU A 7 -2.67 -7.18 -2.35
N VAL A 8 -1.42 -6.72 -2.37
CA VAL A 8 -1.09 -5.33 -2.04
C VAL A 8 -1.74 -4.38 -3.04
N GLY A 9 -1.56 -4.63 -4.35
CA GLY A 9 -2.19 -3.83 -5.39
C GLY A 9 -3.72 -3.94 -5.39
N LEU A 10 -4.26 -5.15 -5.22
CA LEU A 10 -5.71 -5.38 -5.18
C LEU A 10 -6.39 -4.61 -4.03
N LEU A 11 -5.84 -4.70 -2.82
CA LEU A 11 -6.38 -3.99 -1.67
C LEU A 11 -6.18 -2.48 -1.79
N ALA A 12 -5.07 -2.03 -2.37
CA ALA A 12 -4.85 -0.62 -2.65
C ALA A 12 -5.97 -0.04 -3.54
N GLN A 13 -6.31 -0.71 -4.65
CA GLN A 13 -7.42 -0.30 -5.51
C GLN A 13 -8.76 -0.24 -4.75
N ALA A 14 -9.05 -1.27 -3.94
CA ALA A 14 -10.27 -1.32 -3.15
C ALA A 14 -10.37 -0.17 -2.13
N ILE A 15 -9.25 0.24 -1.52
CA ILE A 15 -9.20 1.38 -0.60
C ILE A 15 -9.30 2.70 -1.35
N LEU A 16 -8.61 2.86 -2.48
CA LEU A 16 -8.66 4.08 -3.30
C LEU A 16 -10.04 4.35 -3.87
N ALA A 17 -10.83 3.30 -4.16
CA ALA A 17 -12.24 3.45 -4.54
C ALA A 17 -13.09 4.12 -3.43
N LYS A 18 -12.69 3.98 -2.16
CA LYS A 18 -13.37 4.60 -1.00
C LYS A 18 -12.71 5.93 -0.60
N GLN A 19 -11.41 6.08 -0.85
CA GLN A 19 -10.61 7.25 -0.50
C GLN A 19 -9.78 7.72 -1.71
N PRO A 20 -10.42 8.35 -2.72
CA PRO A 20 -9.75 8.76 -3.96
C PRO A 20 -8.57 9.71 -3.71
N GLY A 21 -7.49 9.56 -4.48
CA GLY A 21 -6.28 10.38 -4.32
C GLY A 21 -5.41 10.01 -3.10
N GLY A 22 -5.74 8.94 -2.38
CA GLY A 22 -5.00 8.50 -1.20
C GLY A 22 -3.57 8.05 -1.52
N LYS A 23 -2.66 8.20 -0.54
CA LYS A 23 -1.32 7.62 -0.62
C LYS A 23 -1.33 6.17 -0.15
N VAL A 24 -0.55 5.32 -0.82
CA VAL A 24 -0.42 3.89 -0.51
C VAL A 24 1.05 3.57 -0.23
N VAL A 25 1.35 3.12 0.98
CA VAL A 25 2.71 2.74 1.36
C VAL A 25 2.99 1.29 0.97
N HIS A 26 4.13 1.03 0.32
CA HIS A 26 4.55 -0.33 -0.03
C HIS A 26 6.04 -0.55 0.25
N ASP A 27 6.41 -1.83 0.40
CA ASP A 27 7.79 -2.23 0.65
C ASP A 27 8.64 -2.33 -0.64
N PRO A 28 9.99 -2.46 -0.56
CA PRO A 28 10.88 -2.46 -1.72
C PRO A 28 11.13 -3.84 -2.33
N ARG A 29 10.56 -4.93 -1.80
CA ARG A 29 10.89 -6.30 -2.23
C ARG A 29 10.33 -6.62 -3.60
N LEU A 30 9.08 -6.24 -3.85
CA LEU A 30 8.36 -6.39 -5.12
C LEU A 30 7.46 -5.16 -5.29
N THR A 31 7.64 -4.39 -6.36
CA THR A 31 7.12 -3.00 -6.41
C THR A 31 6.24 -2.71 -7.63
N TRP A 32 6.64 -3.13 -8.83
CA TRP A 32 6.03 -2.65 -10.08
C TRP A 32 4.51 -2.81 -10.17
N ASN A 33 3.97 -4.00 -9.89
CA ASN A 33 2.51 -4.21 -9.87
C ASN A 33 1.80 -3.26 -8.88
N THR A 34 2.36 -3.04 -7.70
CA THR A 34 1.76 -2.14 -6.70
C THR A 34 1.80 -0.70 -7.17
N VAL A 35 2.91 -0.24 -7.74
CA VAL A 35 3.04 1.13 -8.27
C VAL A 35 2.01 1.37 -9.37
N GLU A 36 1.96 0.49 -10.37
CA GLU A 36 1.04 0.58 -11.51
C GLU A 36 -0.43 0.56 -11.06
N MET A 37 -0.83 -0.42 -10.23
CA MET A 37 -2.21 -0.54 -9.76
C MET A 37 -2.66 0.65 -8.89
N VAL A 38 -1.75 1.26 -8.14
CA VAL A 38 -2.03 2.44 -7.31
C VAL A 38 -2.19 3.68 -8.20
N GLU A 39 -1.28 3.88 -9.15
CA GLU A 39 -1.33 5.01 -10.09
C GLU A 39 -2.58 4.94 -10.98
N ASP A 40 -2.91 3.77 -11.52
CA ASP A 40 -4.11 3.53 -12.33
C ASP A 40 -5.41 3.79 -11.57
N ALA A 41 -5.41 3.56 -10.25
CA ALA A 41 -6.54 3.87 -9.37
C ALA A 41 -6.55 5.33 -8.88
N GLY A 42 -5.65 6.19 -9.40
CA GLY A 42 -5.55 7.60 -9.04
C GLY A 42 -4.97 7.85 -7.64
N GLY A 43 -4.26 6.87 -7.08
CA GLY A 43 -3.52 7.00 -5.83
C GLY A 43 -2.08 7.43 -6.04
N ILE A 44 -1.34 7.56 -4.93
CA ILE A 44 0.08 7.91 -4.95
C ILE A 44 0.88 6.81 -4.22
N PRO A 45 1.71 6.02 -4.92
CA PRO A 45 2.52 4.99 -4.28
C PRO A 45 3.69 5.63 -3.52
N VAL A 46 3.93 5.17 -2.30
CA VAL A 46 5.01 5.65 -1.43
C VAL A 46 5.90 4.47 -1.03
N LEU A 47 7.13 4.48 -1.52
CA LEU A 47 8.12 3.47 -1.16
C LEU A 47 8.57 3.62 0.30
N CYS A 48 8.64 2.50 1.02
CA CYS A 48 9.09 2.44 2.40
C CYS A 48 9.97 1.20 2.64
N LYS A 49 10.80 1.23 3.68
CA LYS A 49 11.53 0.05 4.15
C LYS A 49 10.52 -0.98 4.70
N SER A 50 10.72 -2.27 4.40
CA SER A 50 9.91 -3.36 4.97
C SER A 50 9.96 -3.38 6.50
N GLY A 51 8.90 -3.87 7.12
CA GLY A 51 8.75 -4.02 8.55
C GLY A 51 7.65 -3.11 9.13
N HIS A 52 6.83 -3.69 10.00
CA HIS A 52 5.62 -3.05 10.53
C HIS A 52 5.84 -1.67 11.14
N ALA A 53 7.01 -1.41 11.77
CA ALA A 53 7.30 -0.14 12.41
C ALA A 53 7.51 0.97 11.36
N PHE A 54 8.35 0.69 10.35
CA PHE A 54 8.64 1.64 9.27
C PHE A 54 7.41 1.94 8.43
N ILE A 55 6.61 0.92 8.09
CA ILE A 55 5.37 1.10 7.33
C ILE A 55 4.39 1.98 8.11
N LYS A 56 4.11 1.67 9.39
CA LYS A 56 3.19 2.47 10.21
C LYS A 56 3.68 3.89 10.43
N GLU A 57 4.97 4.09 10.66
CA GLU A 57 5.57 5.42 10.77
C GLU A 57 5.39 6.22 9.48
N LYS A 58 5.74 5.61 8.33
CA LYS A 58 5.60 6.24 7.01
C LYS A 58 4.15 6.57 6.70
N MET A 59 3.22 5.66 6.96
CA MET A 59 1.78 5.90 6.76
C MET A 59 1.29 7.11 7.54
N ARG A 60 1.70 7.26 8.81
CA ARG A 60 1.34 8.44 9.62
C ARG A 60 1.95 9.72 9.06
N SER A 61 3.23 9.71 8.71
CA SER A 61 3.91 10.90 8.17
C SER A 61 3.31 11.37 6.83
N GLU A 62 2.77 10.45 6.04
CA GLU A 62 2.24 10.73 4.70
C GLU A 62 0.72 10.91 4.69
N ASN A 63 0.04 10.63 5.82
CA ASN A 63 -1.41 10.45 5.87
C ASN A 63 -1.91 9.40 4.85
N ALA A 64 -1.17 8.30 4.70
CA ALA A 64 -1.48 7.23 3.77
C ALA A 64 -2.70 6.44 4.23
N VAL A 65 -3.57 6.10 3.27
CA VAL A 65 -4.86 5.44 3.51
C VAL A 65 -4.70 3.94 3.71
N TYR A 66 -3.65 3.37 3.10
CA TYR A 66 -3.34 1.95 3.13
C TYR A 66 -1.82 1.74 3.09
N GLY A 67 -1.36 0.68 3.76
CA GLY A 67 0.00 0.19 3.67
C GLY A 67 0.00 -1.32 3.49
N GLY A 68 0.84 -1.84 2.60
CA GLY A 68 0.91 -3.27 2.33
C GLY A 68 2.33 -3.78 2.16
N GLU A 69 2.56 -4.98 2.67
CA GLU A 69 3.80 -5.73 2.51
C GLU A 69 3.51 -7.07 1.83
N MET A 70 4.40 -7.52 0.94
CA MET A 70 4.20 -8.79 0.20
C MET A 70 4.06 -10.01 1.12
N SER A 71 4.58 -9.91 2.36
CA SER A 71 4.51 -10.93 3.40
C SER A 71 3.15 -10.99 4.11
N ALA A 72 2.06 -10.68 3.41
CA ALA A 72 0.67 -10.71 3.90
C ALA A 72 0.40 -9.81 5.13
N HIS A 73 1.09 -8.68 5.25
CA HIS A 73 0.77 -7.67 6.25
C HIS A 73 0.07 -6.48 5.59
N HIS A 74 -1.08 -6.10 6.14
CA HIS A 74 -1.95 -5.06 5.61
C HIS A 74 -2.34 -4.10 6.73
N TYR A 75 -2.21 -2.81 6.47
CA TYR A 75 -2.39 -1.73 7.42
C TYR A 75 -3.41 -0.73 6.87
N PHE A 76 -4.35 -0.33 7.70
CA PHE A 76 -5.42 0.60 7.34
C PHE A 76 -5.32 1.81 8.27
N ARG A 77 -5.46 3.03 7.72
CA ARG A 77 -5.28 4.24 8.52
C ARG A 77 -6.26 4.33 9.69
N GLU A 78 -7.49 3.87 9.49
CA GLU A 78 -8.58 3.94 10.46
C GLU A 78 -8.61 2.76 11.47
N PHE A 79 -7.60 1.88 11.50
CA PHE A 79 -7.52 0.70 12.37
C PHE A 79 -6.17 0.64 13.13
#